data_AF-A0A2A8BXA6-F1
#
_entry.id   AF-A0A2A8BXA6-F1
#
_cell.length_a   1.000
_cell.length_b   1.000
_cell.length_c   1.000
_cell.angle_alpha   90.00
_cell.angle_beta   90.00
_cell.angle_gamma   90.00
#
_symmetry.space_group_name_H-M   'P 1'
#
loop_
_entity.id
_entity.type
_entity.pdbx_description
1 polymer ?
#
loop_
_entity_poly.entity_id
_entity_poly.type
_entity_poly.pdbx_seq_one_letter_code
_entity_poly.pdbx_strand_id
1 'polypeptide(L)'
;TTGEIKFYHRGVEPVAFVLAPENAPEWVYDRQVLWNEVEKSEKRSDSQLAREINVALPKELNYEQQEELVKEFVQDNFVNHGMVADVAIHRDDENNPHFHVMLTMRYIDENGFGKKAREWNPG
;
A
#
# COMPACT_ATOMS: atom_id res chain seq x y z
N THR A 1 20.69 0.79 -8.72
CA THR A 1 20.19 0.29 -7.43
C THR A 1 20.91 1.02 -6.33
N THR A 2 20.27 2.02 -5.71
CA THR A 2 20.80 2.63 -4.48
C THR A 2 20.37 1.75 -3.32
N GLY A 3 21.27 0.87 -2.88
CA GLY A 3 21.07 -0.03 -1.75
C GLY A 3 21.05 0.66 -0.38
N GLU A 4 20.35 1.80 -0.28
CA GLU A 4 20.16 2.47 1.01
C GLU A 4 19.02 1.80 1.76
N ILE A 5 19.38 0.97 2.74
CA ILE A 5 18.43 0.48 3.74
C ILE A 5 18.18 1.62 4.72
N LYS A 6 17.01 2.25 4.63
CA LYS A 6 16.58 3.27 5.59
C LYS A 6 15.94 2.60 6.80
N PHE A 7 16.69 2.51 7.90
CA PHE A 7 16.14 2.09 9.19
C PHE A 7 15.48 3.29 9.88
N TYR A 8 14.16 3.26 9.97
CA TYR A 8 13.41 4.15 10.87
C TYR A 8 13.12 3.37 12.14
N HIS A 9 13.93 3.57 13.18
CA HIS A 9 13.65 2.98 14.49
C HIS A 9 12.45 3.69 15.10
N ARG A 10 11.31 3.00 15.20
CA ARG A 10 10.12 3.49 15.90
C ARG A 10 10.00 2.80 17.25
N GLY A 11 9.56 3.53 18.27
CA GLY A 11 9.27 2.96 19.59
C GLY A 11 8.04 2.04 19.60
N VAL A 12 7.16 2.21 18.61
CA VAL A 12 5.98 1.37 18.37
C VAL A 12 6.04 0.90 16.92
N GLU A 13 6.11 -0.41 16.73
CA GLU A 13 6.08 -1.02 15.40
C GLU A 13 4.69 -0.82 14.76
N PRO A 14 4.62 -0.46 13.47
CA PRO A 14 3.35 -0.34 12.78
C PRO A 14 2.68 -1.71 12.60
N VAL A 15 1.35 -1.70 12.61
CA VAL A 15 0.58 -2.81 12.04
C VAL A 15 0.63 -2.67 10.53
N ALA A 16 1.02 -3.73 9.82
CA ALA A 16 1.14 -3.69 8.37
C ALA A 16 0.54 -4.92 7.71
N PHE A 17 -0.09 -4.70 6.56
CA PHE A 17 -0.72 -5.74 5.75
C PHE A 17 -0.89 -5.28 4.30
N VAL A 18 -1.04 -6.23 3.40
CA VAL A 18 -1.36 -5.98 1.99
C VAL A 18 -2.79 -6.40 1.72
N LEU A 19 -3.54 -5.56 1.00
CA LEU A 19 -4.81 -5.93 0.38
C LEU A 19 -4.64 -5.92 -1.14
N ALA A 20 -5.23 -6.90 -1.80
CA ALA A 20 -5.09 -7.10 -3.24
C ALA A 20 -6.42 -7.57 -3.85
N PRO A 21 -6.66 -7.29 -5.15
CA PRO A 21 -7.81 -7.84 -5.86
C PRO A 21 -7.85 -9.38 -5.78
N GLU A 22 -9.05 -9.97 -5.82
CA GLU A 22 -9.22 -11.43 -5.65
C GLU A 22 -8.45 -12.27 -6.68
N ASN A 23 -8.20 -11.72 -7.88
CA ASN A 23 -7.47 -12.38 -8.95
C ASN A 23 -5.95 -12.12 -8.89
N ALA A 24 -5.45 -11.42 -7.86
CA ALA A 24 -4.03 -11.19 -7.69
C ALA A 24 -3.31 -12.49 -7.26
N PRO A 25 -2.06 -12.70 -7.70
CA PRO A 25 -1.29 -13.88 -7.34
C PRO A 25 -0.79 -13.78 -5.89
N GLU A 26 -0.70 -14.91 -5.20
CA GLU A 26 -0.38 -14.98 -3.76
C GLU A 26 0.91 -14.25 -3.35
N TRP A 27 1.89 -14.13 -4.27
CA TRP A 27 3.16 -13.45 -3.97
C TRP A 27 3.01 -11.97 -3.63
N VAL A 28 1.87 -11.34 -3.94
CA VAL A 28 1.60 -9.93 -3.60
C VAL A 28 1.60 -9.67 -2.11
N TYR A 29 1.30 -10.68 -1.28
CA TYR A 29 1.27 -10.54 0.17
C TYR A 29 2.67 -10.57 0.81
N ASP A 30 3.71 -10.97 0.06
CA ASP A 30 5.10 -10.71 0.43
C ASP A 30 5.50 -9.32 -0.07
N ARG A 31 5.63 -8.37 0.85
CA ARG A 31 5.93 -6.97 0.53
C ARG A 31 7.24 -6.79 -0.23
N GLN A 32 8.26 -7.58 0.07
CA GLN A 32 9.54 -7.50 -0.63
C GLN A 32 9.38 -7.99 -2.08
N VAL A 33 8.67 -9.09 -2.29
CA VAL A 33 8.38 -9.59 -3.64
C VAL A 33 7.50 -8.61 -4.41
N LEU A 34 6.44 -8.08 -3.77
CA LEU A 34 5.53 -7.09 -4.34
C LEU A 34 6.28 -5.91 -4.93
N TRP A 35 7.08 -5.22 -4.11
CA TRP A 35 7.77 -4.01 -4.54
C TRP A 35 8.89 -4.28 -5.55
N ASN A 36 9.56 -5.43 -5.44
CA ASN A 36 10.52 -5.86 -6.47
C ASN A 36 9.84 -6.09 -7.84
N GLU A 37 8.65 -6.68 -7.88
CA GLU A 37 7.88 -6.86 -9.13
C GLU A 37 7.34 -5.54 -9.68
N VAL A 38 6.92 -4.61 -8.81
CA VAL A 38 6.56 -3.25 -9.22
C VAL A 38 7.74 -2.57 -9.91
N GLU A 39 8.93 -2.60 -9.30
CA GLU A 39 10.15 -2.02 -9.89
C GLU A 39 10.48 -2.64 -11.25
N LYS A 40 10.43 -3.97 -11.38
CA LYS A 40 10.68 -4.68 -12.65
C LYS A 40 9.68 -4.31 -13.74
N SER A 41 8.43 -4.03 -13.38
CA SER A 41 7.37 -3.68 -14.33
C SER A 41 7.54 -2.28 -14.95
N GLU A 42 8.33 -1.42 -14.31
CA GLU A 42 8.57 -0.04 -14.71
C GLU A 42 9.88 0.12 -15.50
N LYS A 43 9.74 0.34 -16.80
CA LYS A 43 10.86 0.28 -17.76
C LYS A 43 11.68 1.56 -17.87
N ARG A 44 11.16 2.69 -17.37
CA ARG A 44 11.82 3.99 -17.46
C ARG A 44 12.24 4.45 -16.07
N SER A 45 13.38 5.11 -16.00
CA SER A 45 13.91 5.67 -14.75
C SER A 45 13.03 6.76 -14.15
N ASP A 46 12.13 7.36 -14.94
CA ASP A 46 11.19 8.41 -14.52
C ASP A 46 9.78 7.88 -14.23
N SER A 47 9.60 6.56 -14.23
CA SER A 47 8.30 5.96 -13.96
C SER A 47 7.89 6.18 -12.50
N GLN A 48 6.67 6.66 -12.30
CA GLN A 48 6.03 6.59 -10.99
C GLN A 48 5.76 5.12 -10.62
N LEU A 49 6.43 4.64 -9.57
CA LEU A 49 6.30 3.27 -9.05
C LEU A 49 5.01 3.06 -8.26
N ALA A 50 4.69 4.03 -7.41
CA ALA A 50 3.57 3.98 -6.49
C ALA A 50 2.90 5.34 -6.34
N ARG A 51 1.69 5.33 -5.79
CA ARG A 51 1.07 6.48 -5.14
C ARG A 51 1.02 6.22 -3.65
N GLU A 52 1.40 7.20 -2.85
CA GLU A 52 1.25 7.17 -1.40
C GLU A 52 0.09 8.07 -0.97
N ILE A 53 -0.72 7.61 -0.03
CA ILE A 53 -1.76 8.41 0.63
C ILE A 53 -1.59 8.24 2.13
N ASN A 54 -1.65 9.36 2.86
CA ASN A 54 -1.53 9.41 4.31
C ASN A 54 -2.82 9.96 4.91
N VAL A 55 -3.40 9.23 5.86
CA VAL A 55 -4.74 9.52 6.39
C VAL A 55 -4.73 9.42 7.91
N ALA A 56 -5.25 10.45 8.58
CA ALA A 56 -5.42 10.45 10.03
C ALA A 56 -6.58 9.54 10.45
N LEU A 57 -6.42 8.89 11.60
CA LEU A 57 -7.44 8.02 12.19
C LEU A 57 -8.11 8.70 13.39
N PRO A 58 -9.41 8.42 13.63
CA PRO A 58 -10.06 8.84 14.86
C PRO A 58 -9.40 8.18 16.07
N LYS A 59 -9.00 8.98 17.05
CA LYS A 59 -8.35 8.50 18.29
C LYS A 59 -9.34 7.93 19.29
N GLU A 60 -10.64 8.18 19.09
CA GLU A 60 -11.73 7.68 19.92
C GLU A 60 -12.02 6.19 19.67
N LEU A 61 -11.56 5.65 18.52
CA LEU A 61 -11.68 4.25 18.19
C LEU A 61 -10.57 3.43 18.85
N ASN A 62 -10.91 2.23 19.28
CA ASN A 62 -9.90 1.27 19.72
C ASN A 62 -9.09 0.72 18.52
N TYR A 63 -8.01 -0.01 18.79
CA TYR A 63 -7.11 -0.46 17.72
C TYR A 63 -7.75 -1.44 16.72
N GLU A 64 -8.65 -2.31 17.19
CA GLU A 64 -9.39 -3.24 16.31
C GLU A 64 -10.33 -2.48 15.38
N GLN A 65 -11.09 -1.52 15.91
CA GLN A 65 -11.97 -0.65 15.14
C GLN A 65 -11.21 0.22 14.14
N GLN A 66 -10.02 0.72 14.51
CA GLN A 66 -9.15 1.44 13.59
C GLN A 66 -8.68 0.53 12.44
N GLU A 67 -8.27 -0.71 12.74
CA GLU A 67 -7.84 -1.66 11.71
C GLU A 67 -8.97 -2.08 10.77
N GLU A 68 -10.17 -2.30 11.30
CA GLU A 68 -11.36 -2.59 10.51
C GLU A 68 -11.70 -1.41 9.59
N LEU A 69 -11.76 -0.19 10.13
CA LEU A 69 -12.00 1.03 9.36
C LEU A 69 -10.98 1.20 8.22
N VAL A 70 -9.70 0.96 8.49
CA VAL A 70 -8.64 1.05 7.48
C VAL A 70 -8.84 -0.01 6.40
N LYS A 71 -9.14 -1.26 6.77
CA LYS A 71 -9.37 -2.35 5.80
C LYS A 71 -10.55 -2.03 4.90
N GLU A 72 -11.69 -1.60 5.45
CA GLU A 72 -12.88 -1.22 4.69
C GLU A 72 -12.59 -0.05 3.75
N PHE A 73 -11.99 1.02 4.28
CA PHE A 73 -11.64 2.19 3.48
C PHE A 73 -10.72 1.84 2.31
N VAL A 74 -9.66 1.07 2.57
CA VAL A 74 -8.69 0.68 1.53
C VAL A 74 -9.31 -0.28 0.52
N GLN A 75 -10.14 -1.22 0.97
CA GLN A 75 -10.86 -2.14 0.11
C GLN A 75 -11.76 -1.37 -0.87
N ASP A 76 -12.62 -0.49 -0.34
CA ASP A 76 -13.63 0.22 -1.12
C ASP A 76 -13.05 1.23 -2.09
N ASN A 77 -12.04 1.99 -1.65
CA ASN A 77 -11.53 3.12 -2.43
C ASN A 77 -10.40 2.73 -3.39
N PHE A 78 -9.72 1.59 -3.17
CA PHE A 78 -8.54 1.23 -3.96
C PHE A 78 -8.57 -0.19 -4.50
N VAL A 79 -8.77 -1.18 -3.64
CA VAL A 79 -8.65 -2.60 -4.03
C VAL A 79 -9.78 -3.02 -4.97
N ASN A 80 -11.01 -2.60 -4.67
CA ASN A 80 -12.17 -2.80 -5.55
C ASN A 80 -12.00 -2.10 -6.91
N HIS A 81 -11.09 -1.13 -7.02
CA HIS A 81 -10.72 -0.46 -8.26
C HIS A 81 -9.52 -1.10 -8.99
N GLY A 82 -9.00 -2.23 -8.48
CA GLY A 82 -7.96 -3.03 -9.12
C GLY A 82 -6.53 -2.75 -8.63
N MET A 83 -6.34 -1.93 -7.60
CA MET A 83 -5.01 -1.62 -7.05
C MET A 83 -4.60 -2.64 -5.98
N VAL A 84 -3.31 -3.00 -5.93
CA VAL A 84 -2.74 -3.60 -4.72
C VAL A 84 -2.35 -2.46 -3.76
N ALA A 85 -2.71 -2.63 -2.50
CA ALA A 85 -2.51 -1.64 -1.43
C ALA A 85 -1.64 -2.22 -0.31
N ASP A 86 -0.46 -1.66 -0.12
CA ASP A 86 0.41 -1.95 1.03
C ASP A 86 0.16 -0.91 2.12
N VAL A 87 -0.37 -1.36 3.26
CA VAL A 87 -0.86 -0.50 4.34
C VAL A 87 0.06 -0.60 5.55
N ALA A 88 0.34 0.54 6.18
CA ALA A 88 1.00 0.62 7.47
C ALA A 88 0.27 1.60 8.40
N ILE A 89 -0.21 1.11 9.55
CA ILE A 89 -0.87 1.90 10.58
C ILE A 89 0.14 2.27 11.65
N HIS A 90 0.33 3.57 11.87
CA HIS A 90 1.21 4.15 12.88
C HIS A 90 0.41 4.65 14.08
N ARG A 91 0.90 4.30 15.27
CA ARG A 91 0.35 4.65 16.59
C ARG A 91 1.44 5.05 17.58
N ASP A 92 2.58 5.51 17.06
CA ASP A 92 3.73 6.01 17.82
C ASP A 92 3.46 7.38 18.47
N ASP A 93 2.43 8.10 18.00
CA ASP A 93 1.82 9.26 18.67
C ASP A 93 0.34 8.98 18.96
N GLU A 94 -0.02 8.88 20.24
CA GLU A 94 -1.40 8.64 20.69
C GLU A 94 -2.38 9.75 20.26
N ASN A 95 -1.89 10.96 19.98
CA ASN A 95 -2.74 12.07 19.54
C ASN A 95 -2.87 12.14 18.01
N ASN A 96 -2.09 11.35 17.28
CA ASN A 96 -2.07 11.35 15.83
C ASN A 96 -1.90 9.93 15.25
N PRO A 97 -2.82 9.00 15.55
CA PRO A 97 -2.84 7.74 14.84
C PRO A 97 -3.14 8.01 13.36
N HIS A 98 -2.37 7.39 12.47
CA HIS A 98 -2.52 7.58 11.03
C HIS A 98 -2.11 6.31 10.30
N PHE A 99 -2.51 6.18 9.04
CA PHE A 99 -2.02 5.11 8.18
C PHE A 99 -1.49 5.66 6.86
N HIS A 100 -0.48 4.96 6.35
CA HIS A 100 0.03 5.12 5.01
C HIS A 100 -0.56 3.99 4.15
N VAL A 101 -0.90 4.31 2.92
CA VAL A 101 -1.16 3.30 1.89
C VAL A 101 -0.32 3.59 0.67
N MET A 102 0.50 2.62 0.29
CA MET A 102 1.22 2.63 -0.98
C MET A 102 0.44 1.80 -2.00
N LEU A 103 0.04 2.44 -3.09
CA LEU A 103 -0.80 1.90 -4.14
C LEU A 103 0.02 1.62 -5.40
N THR A 104 -0.14 0.43 -5.96
CA THR A 104 0.45 0.08 -7.26
C THR A 104 -0.19 0.86 -8.40
N MET A 105 0.60 1.18 -9.45
CA MET A 105 0.13 1.99 -10.58
C MET A 105 -0.30 1.16 -11.81
N ARG A 106 -0.40 -0.16 -11.68
CA ARG A 106 -0.72 -1.11 -12.75
C ARG A 106 -1.83 -2.05 -12.33
N TYR A 107 -2.63 -2.46 -13.31
CA TYR A 107 -3.54 -3.58 -13.15
C TYR A 107 -2.76 -4.86 -12.82
N ILE A 108 -3.36 -5.72 -12.01
CA ILE A 108 -2.82 -7.03 -11.65
C ILE A 108 -3.85 -8.12 -11.97
N ASP A 109 -3.36 -9.25 -12.45
CA ASP A 109 -4.11 -10.48 -12.63
C ASP A 109 -3.24 -11.68 -12.23
N GLU A 110 -3.72 -12.91 -12.44
CA GLU A 110 -3.03 -14.13 -12.02
C GLU A 110 -1.61 -14.28 -12.64
N ASN A 111 -1.31 -13.55 -13.73
CA ASN A 111 -0.02 -13.52 -14.40
C ASN A 111 0.90 -12.39 -13.90
N GLY A 112 0.42 -11.54 -12.99
CA GLY A 112 1.14 -10.43 -12.37
C GLY A 112 0.79 -9.06 -12.95
N PHE A 113 1.75 -8.12 -12.89
CA PHE A 113 1.49 -6.73 -13.29
C PHE A 113 1.36 -6.54 -14.80
N GLY A 114 0.21 -6.01 -15.21
CA GLY A 114 -0.12 -5.72 -16.59
C GLY A 114 0.12 -4.26 -16.98
N LYS A 115 -0.87 -3.67 -17.68
CA LYS A 115 -0.81 -2.31 -18.20
C LYS A 115 -0.88 -1.28 -17.06
N LYS A 116 -0.21 -0.14 -17.26
CA LYS A 116 -0.30 1.02 -16.38
C LYS A 116 -1.69 1.62 -16.46
N ALA A 117 -2.36 1.75 -15.32
CA ALA A 117 -3.66 2.39 -15.20
C ALA A 117 -3.44 3.91 -15.15
N ARG A 118 -3.82 4.60 -16.23
CA ARG A 118 -3.64 6.06 -16.36
C ARG A 118 -4.75 6.82 -15.65
N GLU A 119 -5.95 6.25 -15.62
CA GLU A 119 -7.14 6.72 -14.93
C GLU A 119 -6.95 6.87 -13.43
N TRP A 120 -6.08 6.06 -12.83
CA TRP A 120 -5.76 6.19 -11.41
C TRP A 120 -4.96 7.45 -11.14
N ASN A 121 -4.31 8.04 -12.15
CA ASN A 121 -3.53 9.26 -12.05
C ASN A 121 -4.19 10.42 -12.81
N PRO A 122 -5.26 11.02 -12.25
CA PRO A 122 -5.76 12.29 -12.77
C PRO A 122 -4.65 13.32 -12.47
N GLY A 123 -3.95 13.74 -13.52
CA GLY A 123 -2.87 14.72 -13.43
C GLY A 123 -3.35 16.11 -13.02
#